data_AF-A0A820ZAD3-F1
#
_entry.id   AF-A0A820ZAD3-F1
#
_cell.length_a   1.000
_cell.length_b   1.000
_cell.length_c   1.000
_cell.angle_alpha   90.00
_cell.angle_beta   90.00
_cell.angle_gamma   90.00
#
_symmetry.space_group_name_H-M   'P 1'
#
loop_
_entity.id
_entity.type
_entity.pdbx_description
1 polymer ?
#
loop_
_entity_poly.entity_id
_entity_poly.type
_entity_poly.pdbx_seq_one_letter_code
_entity_poly.pdbx_strand_id
1 'polypeptide(L)' 'MSTTTDTNQQIIVVVVAGGGPVGLTFALNLTMMMGKNAKIIIYEGRW' A
#
# COMPACT_ATOMS: atom_id res chain seq x y z
N MET A 1 -0.79 -3.43 -35.84
CA MET A 1 -1.03 -4.67 -35.09
C MET A 1 0.02 -4.75 -33.98
N SER A 2 -0.44 -4.68 -32.73
CA SER A 2 0.23 -4.96 -31.44
C SER A 2 1.59 -4.33 -31.13
N THR A 3 1.60 -3.19 -30.43
CA THR A 3 2.65 -2.85 -29.46
C THR A 3 2.10 -3.11 -28.06
N THR A 4 2.41 -4.29 -27.51
CA THR A 4 2.05 -4.66 -26.14
C THR A 4 2.86 -3.81 -25.18
N THR A 5 2.26 -2.71 -24.69
CA THR A 5 2.80 -1.93 -23.58
C THR A 5 2.65 -2.78 -22.32
N ASP A 6 3.65 -3.64 -22.07
CA ASP A 6 3.78 -4.39 -20.83
C ASP A 6 4.04 -3.37 -19.72
N THR A 7 2.95 -2.80 -19.20
CA THR A 7 2.99 -1.82 -18.13
C THR A 7 3.17 -2.63 -16.86
N ASN A 8 4.42 -3.06 -16.61
CA ASN A 8 4.84 -3.70 -15.38
C ASN A 8 4.71 -2.66 -14.24
N GLN A 9 3.48 -2.42 -13.80
CA GLN A 9 3.17 -1.50 -12.71
C GLN A 9 3.77 -2.10 -11.44
N GLN A 10 4.91 -1.57 -11.02
CA GLN A 10 5.57 -1.99 -9.79
C GLN A 10 4.66 -1.65 -8.62
N ILE A 11 4.07 -2.68 -8.02
CA ILE A 11 3.26 -2.56 -6.82
C ILE A 11 4.20 -2.59 -5.61
N ILE A 12 4.21 -1.51 -4.84
CA ILE A 12 4.99 -1.43 -3.60
C ILE A 12 4.21 -2.14 -2.50
N VAL A 13 4.82 -3.12 -1.85
CA VAL A 13 4.23 -3.81 -0.69
C VAL A 13 4.73 -3.14 0.59
N VAL A 14 3.80 -2.66 1.41
CA VAL A 14 4.10 -1.96 2.66
C VAL A 14 3.46 -2.71 3.83
N VAL A 15 4.28 -3.02 4.83
CA VAL A 15 3.82 -3.66 6.07
C VAL A 15 3.83 -2.63 7.18
N VAL A 16 2.68 -2.44 7.81
CA VAL A 16 2.51 -1.56 8.97
C VAL A 16 2.39 -2.44 10.20
N ALA A 17 3.42 -2.39 11.05
CA ALA A 17 3.40 -3.06 12.35
C ALA A 17 2.62 -2.19 13.33
N GLY A 18 1.36 -2.58 13.54
CA GLY A 18 0.46 -2.11 14.57
C GLY A 18 -0.71 -1.23 14.07
N GLY A 19 -1.90 -1.50 14.60
CA GLY A 19 -3.18 -0.96 14.12
C GLY A 19 -3.74 0.21 14.94
N GLY A 20 -2.91 0.84 15.76
CA GLY A 20 -3.31 2.03 16.51
C GLY A 20 -3.62 3.22 15.58
N PRO A 21 -4.10 4.35 16.13
CA PRO A 21 -4.47 5.53 15.35
C PRO A 21 -3.37 5.98 14.38
N VAL A 22 -2.10 5.93 14.83
CA VAL A 22 -0.94 6.30 14.01
C VAL A 22 -0.78 5.37 12.80
N GLY A 23 -0.84 4.04 13.00
CA GLY A 23 -0.66 3.06 11.93
C GLY A 23 -1.78 3.14 10.89
N LEU A 24 -3.03 3.32 11.34
CA LEU A 24 -4.18 3.48 10.47
C LEU A 24 -4.15 4.81 9.70
N THR A 25 -3.81 5.92 10.35
CA THR A 25 -3.67 7.22 9.67
C THR A 25 -2.55 7.18 8.63
N PHE A 26 -1.42 6.53 8.91
CA PHE A 26 -0.37 6.31 7.91
C PHE A 26 -0.87 5.50 6.72
N ALA A 27 -1.52 4.35 6.97
CA ALA A 27 -2.04 3.48 5.91
C ALA A 27 -3.06 4.21 5.01
N LEU A 28 -3.93 5.02 5.60
CA LEU A 28 -4.90 5.83 4.85
C LEU A 28 -4.23 6.86 3.95
N ASN A 29 -3.30 7.66 4.51
CA ASN A 29 -2.58 8.66 3.71
C ASN A 29 -1.78 8.03 2.57
N LEU A 30 -1.10 6.91 2.85
CA LEU A 30 -0.35 6.19 1.84
C LEU A 30 -1.26 5.63 0.74
N THR A 31 -2.44 5.13 1.10
CA THR A 31 -3.46 4.69 0.13
C THR A 31 -3.94 5.84 -0.74
N MET A 32 -4.17 7.03 -0.16
CA MET A 32 -4.60 8.21 -0.92
C MET A 32 -3.54 8.71 -1.91
N MET A 33 -2.26 8.60 -1.55
CA MET A 33 -1.15 9.05 -2.40
C MET A 33 -0.81 8.03 -3.50
N MET A 34 -0.77 6.73 -3.16
CA MET A 34 -0.28 5.67 -4.05
C MET A 34 -1.39 4.94 -4.80
N GLY A 35 -2.62 4.96 -4.25
CA GLY A 35 -3.78 4.25 -4.80
C GLY A 35 -3.46 2.79 -5.10
N LYS A 36 -3.71 2.39 -6.36
CA LYS A 36 -3.49 1.02 -6.85
C LYS A 36 -2.02 0.58 -6.93
N ASN A 37 -1.06 1.49 -6.76
CA ASN A 37 0.37 1.18 -6.82
C ASN A 37 0.93 0.72 -5.46
N ALA A 38 0.12 0.67 -4.40
CA ALA A 38 0.53 0.18 -3.09
C ALA A 38 -0.38 -0.94 -2.59
N LYS A 39 0.23 -1.99 -2.04
CA LYS A 39 -0.45 -3.04 -1.29
C LYS A 39 -0.03 -2.92 0.17
N ILE A 40 -0.97 -2.52 1.04
CA ILE A 40 -0.71 -2.29 2.46
C ILE A 40 -1.22 -3.47 3.28
N ILE A 41 -0.39 -3.99 4.17
CA ILE A 41 -0.72 -5.05 5.12
C ILE A 41 -0.54 -4.48 6.53
N ILE A 42 -1.62 -4.46 7.31
CA ILE A 42 -1.60 -3.96 8.68
C ILE A 42 -1.62 -5.17 9.62
N TYR A 43 -0.61 -5.25 10.48
CA TYR A 43 -0.62 -6.21 11.57
C TYR A 43 -1.09 -5.53 12.84
N GLU A 44 -2.28 -5.89 13.33
CA GLU A 44 -2.79 -5.47 14.64
C GLU A 44 -1.92 -6.08 15.75
N GLY A 45 -0.96 -5.30 16.24
CA GLY A 45 -0.20 -5.61 17.45
C GLY A 45 -0.86 -4.99 18.68
N ARG A 46 -0.82 -5.72 19.80
CA ARG A 46 -1.12 -5.13 21.13
C ARG A 46 0.06 -4.25 21.52
N TRP A 47 0.00 -2.97 21.19
CA TRP A 47 0.89 -1.97 21.79
C TRP A 47 0.56 -1.79 23.26
#